data_AF-A0A5C1QJ10-F1
#
_entry.id   AF-A0A5C1QJ10-F1
#
_cell.length_a   1.000
_cell.length_b   1.000
_cell.length_c   1.000
_cell.angle_alpha   90.00
_cell.angle_beta   90.00
_cell.angle_gamma   90.00
#
_symmetry.space_group_name_H-M   'P 1'
#
loop_
_entity.id
_entity.type
_entity.pdbx_description
1 polymer ?
#
loop_
_entity_poly.entity_id
_entity_poly.type
_entity_poly.pdbx_seq_one_letter_code
_entity_poly.pdbx_strand_id
1 'polypeptide(L)'
;MKKIILLSLLAISMIFMGCGKPAAPAAAAAPAAQAKAVSDGSADLVIDFQTNLAADDAESHFNWKGNIRYMAAEDSYDAVSGASAKGSTHLFQAYLYDVEGNPTMGTGLRGLFLYGVNDLATVQHDNLNASKAADGTIMIQYVHRGTAYRFFTDSDGILSLPDGSFESRKIGTPDAIEAAFSSDGTASGVDFDKVWASDVMFAGASDKAMYVFDGDLQVTLENDILAINGVLTAVEQ
;
A
#
# COMPACT_ATOMS: atom_id res chain seq x y z
N MET A 1 15.96 82.85 -21.36
CA MET A 1 14.80 82.49 -20.52
C MET A 1 15.31 81.88 -19.21
N LYS A 2 14.86 82.46 -18.08
CA LYS A 2 14.90 82.02 -16.67
C LYS A 2 16.09 81.17 -16.13
N LYS A 3 16.93 81.84 -15.34
CA LYS A 3 17.69 81.30 -14.20
C LYS A 3 16.75 81.00 -13.04
N ILE A 4 16.91 79.89 -12.31
CA ILE A 4 16.61 79.81 -10.86
C ILE A 4 17.60 78.84 -10.19
N ILE A 5 18.25 79.37 -9.14
CA ILE A 5 19.12 78.75 -8.13
C ILE A 5 18.22 78.14 -7.05
N LEU A 6 18.55 76.97 -6.50
CA LEU A 6 18.02 76.48 -5.22
C LEU A 6 19.08 75.55 -4.59
N LEU A 7 19.93 76.05 -3.69
CA LEU A 7 19.75 76.29 -2.24
C LEU A 7 19.53 74.99 -1.43
N SER A 8 20.57 74.66 -0.70
CA SER A 8 20.75 73.58 0.26
C SER A 8 19.82 73.71 1.46
N LEU A 9 19.19 72.59 1.89
CA LEU A 9 18.73 72.42 3.27
C LEU A 9 19.01 70.97 3.71
N LEU A 10 20.01 70.84 4.58
CA LEU A 10 20.36 69.63 5.30
C LEU A 10 19.44 69.57 6.54
N ALA A 11 18.42 68.71 6.51
CA ALA A 11 17.59 68.42 7.67
C ALA A 11 18.21 67.26 8.45
N ILE A 12 18.83 67.57 9.59
CA ILE A 12 19.27 66.60 10.60
C ILE A 12 18.03 66.20 11.41
N SER A 13 17.50 65.01 11.15
CA SER A 13 16.47 64.41 12.01
C SER A 13 17.14 63.78 13.24
N MET A 14 16.88 64.37 14.41
CA MET A 14 17.21 63.76 15.70
C MET A 14 16.46 62.42 15.84
N ILE A 15 17.19 61.32 15.97
CA ILE A 15 16.66 60.03 16.38
C ILE A 15 16.55 60.04 17.91
N PHE A 16 15.33 60.05 18.43
CA PHE A 16 15.07 59.72 19.83
C PHE A 16 15.39 58.24 20.06
N MET A 17 16.46 57.95 20.80
CA MET A 17 16.70 56.65 21.40
C MET A 17 15.64 56.40 22.49
N GLY A 18 14.51 55.84 22.09
CA GLY A 18 13.60 55.17 23.01
C GLY A 18 14.18 53.79 23.34
N CYS A 19 14.41 53.51 24.62
CA CYS A 19 14.67 52.16 25.13
C CYS A 19 13.41 51.29 24.98
N GLY A 20 13.12 50.87 23.75
CA GLY A 20 12.14 49.83 23.46
C GLY A 20 12.79 48.47 23.67
N LYS A 21 12.19 47.66 24.54
CA LYS A 21 12.50 46.22 24.69
C LYS A 21 12.52 45.57 23.30
N PRO A 22 13.58 44.82 22.91
CA PRO A 22 13.62 44.17 21.61
C PRO A 22 12.38 43.29 21.45
N ALA A 23 11.62 43.53 20.40
CA ALA A 23 10.51 42.68 20.02
C ALA A 23 11.05 41.25 19.83
N ALA A 24 10.39 40.28 20.45
CA ALA A 24 10.70 38.88 20.24
C ALA A 24 10.67 38.60 18.72
N PRO A 25 11.64 37.86 18.17
CA PRO A 25 11.60 37.47 16.77
C PRO A 25 10.25 36.83 16.48
N ALA A 26 9.57 37.31 15.44
CA ALA A 26 8.34 36.71 14.97
C ALA A 26 8.62 35.22 14.73
N ALA A 27 7.86 34.35 15.42
CA ALA A 27 7.93 32.92 15.19
C ALA A 27 7.75 32.68 13.69
N ALA A 28 8.72 32.01 13.06
CA ALA A 28 8.59 31.59 11.68
C ALA A 28 7.28 30.79 11.57
N ALA A 29 6.40 31.20 10.67
CA ALA A 29 5.21 30.43 10.37
C ALA A 29 5.67 29.01 10.01
N ALA A 30 5.10 28.01 10.70
CA ALA A 30 5.30 26.63 10.32
C ALA A 30 4.95 26.49 8.83
N PRO A 31 5.75 25.79 8.01
CA PRO A 31 5.39 25.56 6.62
C PRO A 31 3.97 24.97 6.58
N ALA A 32 3.11 25.55 5.75
CA ALA A 32 1.79 25.00 5.50
C ALA A 32 2.01 23.54 5.06
N ALA A 33 1.35 22.59 5.73
CA ALA A 33 1.35 21.20 5.31
C ALA A 33 0.97 21.17 3.82
N GLN A 34 1.86 20.66 2.97
CA GLN A 34 1.53 20.43 1.57
C GLN A 34 0.29 19.53 1.56
N ALA A 35 -0.73 19.94 0.79
CA ALA A 35 -1.85 19.07 0.53
C ALA A 35 -1.30 17.84 -0.21
N LYS A 36 -1.61 16.64 0.30
CA LYS A 36 -1.28 15.40 -0.40
C LYS A 36 -1.72 15.52 -1.85
N ALA A 37 -0.86 15.12 -2.79
CA ALA A 37 -1.31 15.01 -4.16
C ALA A 37 -2.46 13.98 -4.23
N VAL A 38 -3.28 14.06 -5.26
CA VAL A 38 -4.43 13.17 -5.49
C VAL A 38 -4.24 12.56 -6.88
N SER A 39 -4.73 11.33 -7.09
CA SER A 39 -4.68 10.66 -8.40
C SER A 39 -5.12 11.59 -9.54
N ASP A 40 -4.32 11.63 -10.61
CA ASP A 40 -4.65 12.30 -11.87
C ASP A 40 -5.39 11.38 -12.86
N GLY A 41 -5.72 10.16 -12.44
CA GLY A 41 -6.36 9.13 -13.25
C GLY A 41 -5.43 8.44 -14.26
N SER A 42 -4.12 8.64 -14.17
CA SER A 42 -3.16 7.93 -15.02
C SER A 42 -3.07 6.45 -14.64
N ALA A 43 -2.83 5.60 -15.65
CA ALA A 43 -2.69 4.17 -15.49
C ALA A 43 -1.24 3.76 -15.18
N ASP A 44 -0.69 4.29 -14.09
CA ASP A 44 0.71 4.06 -13.72
C ASP A 44 1.00 2.61 -13.32
N LEU A 45 -0.01 1.92 -12.81
CA LEU A 45 0.01 0.49 -12.54
C LEU A 45 -1.36 -0.13 -12.80
N VAL A 46 -1.39 -1.17 -13.62
CA VAL A 46 -2.58 -1.98 -13.89
C VAL A 46 -2.37 -3.35 -13.26
N ILE A 47 -3.36 -3.84 -12.51
CA ILE A 47 -3.36 -5.14 -11.85
C ILE A 47 -4.49 -5.99 -12.42
N ASP A 48 -4.18 -7.24 -12.72
CA ASP A 48 -5.10 -8.30 -13.12
C ASP A 48 -4.67 -9.60 -12.43
N PHE A 49 -5.47 -10.04 -11.47
CA PHE A 49 -5.14 -11.15 -10.57
C PHE A 49 -6.34 -12.07 -10.42
N GLN A 50 -6.06 -13.37 -10.41
CA GLN A 50 -7.03 -14.40 -10.07
C GLN A 50 -6.35 -15.57 -9.37
N THR A 51 -7.02 -16.11 -8.36
CA THR A 51 -6.67 -17.40 -7.76
C THR A 51 -7.93 -18.19 -7.41
N ASN A 52 -7.86 -19.52 -7.56
CA ASN A 52 -8.89 -20.44 -7.10
C ASN A 52 -8.52 -20.95 -5.70
N LEU A 53 -9.42 -20.74 -4.73
CA LEU A 53 -9.20 -21.09 -3.33
C LEU A 53 -9.47 -22.57 -3.01
N ALA A 54 -10.08 -23.32 -3.93
CA ALA A 54 -10.58 -24.68 -3.69
C ALA A 54 -9.95 -25.76 -4.58
N ALA A 55 -9.38 -25.38 -5.73
CA ALA A 55 -8.80 -26.31 -6.68
C ALA A 55 -7.58 -25.70 -7.41
N ASP A 56 -6.68 -26.55 -7.90
CA ASP A 56 -5.70 -26.11 -8.90
C ASP A 56 -6.44 -25.64 -10.15
N ASP A 57 -6.07 -24.46 -10.65
CA ASP A 57 -6.77 -23.80 -11.76
C ASP A 57 -5.77 -23.14 -12.71
N ALA A 58 -5.79 -23.56 -13.97
CA ALA A 58 -4.92 -23.03 -15.02
C ALA A 58 -5.23 -21.57 -15.38
N GLU A 59 -6.42 -21.08 -15.01
CA GLU A 59 -6.80 -19.68 -15.18
C GLU A 59 -6.32 -18.79 -14.02
N SER A 60 -5.76 -19.36 -12.94
CA SER A 60 -5.11 -18.56 -11.90
C SER A 60 -3.87 -17.87 -12.47
N HIS A 61 -3.74 -16.58 -12.20
CA HIS A 61 -2.69 -15.75 -12.78
C HIS A 61 -2.38 -14.52 -11.91
N PHE A 62 -1.22 -13.93 -12.19
CA PHE A 62 -0.90 -12.58 -11.76
C PHE A 62 -0.25 -11.80 -12.90
N ASN A 63 -1.06 -10.91 -13.48
CA ASN A 63 -0.69 -10.04 -14.57
C ASN A 63 -0.62 -8.60 -14.05
N TRP A 64 0.36 -7.85 -14.53
CA TRP A 64 0.46 -6.43 -14.23
C TRP A 64 1.26 -5.69 -15.28
N LYS A 65 0.98 -4.39 -15.40
CA LYS A 65 1.72 -3.47 -16.25
C LYS A 65 1.92 -2.16 -15.51
N GLY A 66 3.16 -1.76 -15.35
CA GLY A 66 3.50 -0.49 -14.73
C GLY A 66 4.29 0.43 -15.66
N ASN A 67 3.83 1.67 -15.76
CA ASN A 67 4.40 2.66 -16.67
C ASN A 67 5.55 3.44 -16.05
N ILE A 68 5.61 3.56 -14.72
CA ILE A 68 6.68 4.27 -14.00
C ILE A 68 8.05 3.62 -14.24
N ARG A 69 8.09 2.28 -14.34
CA ARG A 69 9.33 1.52 -14.60
C ARG A 69 9.34 0.82 -15.95
N TYR A 70 8.31 1.01 -16.78
CA TYR A 70 8.15 0.36 -18.08
C TYR A 70 8.31 -1.17 -18.01
N MET A 71 7.71 -1.77 -16.99
CA MET A 71 7.74 -3.22 -16.77
C MET A 71 6.32 -3.78 -16.88
N ALA A 72 6.22 -5.01 -17.36
CA ALA A 72 4.98 -5.76 -17.36
C ALA A 72 5.29 -7.24 -17.17
N ALA A 73 4.34 -7.97 -16.62
CA ALA A 73 4.35 -9.43 -16.56
C ALA A 73 2.95 -9.95 -16.83
N GLU A 74 2.88 -11.06 -17.55
CA GLU A 74 1.68 -11.89 -17.70
C GLU A 74 2.08 -13.29 -17.27
N ASP A 75 1.54 -13.80 -16.19
CA ASP A 75 2.16 -14.93 -15.49
C ASP A 75 1.14 -15.85 -14.84
N SER A 76 1.51 -17.12 -14.76
CA SER A 76 0.71 -18.19 -14.20
C SER A 76 1.62 -19.23 -13.54
N TYR A 77 1.01 -20.19 -12.86
CA TYR A 77 1.71 -21.32 -12.29
C TYR A 77 2.23 -22.28 -13.38
N ASP A 78 3.52 -22.59 -13.35
CA ASP A 78 4.13 -23.65 -14.15
C ASP A 78 4.29 -24.92 -13.31
N ALA A 79 3.41 -25.90 -13.56
CA ALA A 79 3.42 -27.18 -12.86
C ALA A 79 4.71 -28.00 -13.08
N VAL A 80 5.51 -27.72 -14.11
CA VAL A 80 6.78 -28.42 -14.35
C VAL A 80 7.85 -27.94 -13.37
N SER A 81 7.97 -26.63 -13.19
CA SER A 81 8.93 -26.04 -12.25
C SER A 81 8.41 -25.99 -10.81
N GLY A 82 7.09 -26.08 -10.62
CA GLY A 82 6.44 -25.91 -9.31
C GLY A 82 6.46 -24.46 -8.84
N ALA A 83 6.53 -23.50 -9.76
CA ALA A 83 6.65 -22.08 -9.45
C ALA A 83 6.02 -21.20 -10.55
N SER A 84 6.03 -19.89 -10.30
CA SER A 84 5.71 -18.86 -11.29
C SER A 84 6.52 -19.02 -12.58
N ALA A 85 5.85 -19.02 -13.73
CA ALA A 85 6.46 -19.23 -15.04
C ALA A 85 7.41 -18.09 -15.44
N LYS A 86 7.14 -16.85 -15.00
CA LYS A 86 7.88 -15.64 -15.39
C LYS A 86 8.42 -14.81 -14.22
N GLY A 87 8.26 -15.26 -12.98
CA GLY A 87 8.72 -14.55 -11.79
C GLY A 87 8.00 -13.22 -11.51
N SER A 88 6.74 -13.08 -11.90
CA SER A 88 5.98 -11.80 -11.83
C SER A 88 6.00 -11.16 -10.43
N THR A 89 5.86 -11.95 -9.37
CA THR A 89 5.81 -11.47 -7.96
C THR A 89 7.16 -11.01 -7.42
N HIS A 90 8.26 -11.50 -8.00
CA HIS A 90 9.61 -11.00 -7.73
C HIS A 90 9.82 -9.65 -8.42
N LEU A 91 9.46 -9.57 -9.71
CA LEU A 91 9.57 -8.35 -10.51
C LEU A 91 8.67 -7.22 -9.97
N PHE A 92 7.50 -7.56 -9.44
CA PHE A 92 6.55 -6.62 -8.85
C PHE A 92 7.09 -5.93 -7.59
N GLN A 93 8.14 -6.44 -6.96
CA GLN A 93 8.76 -5.81 -5.79
C GLN A 93 9.20 -4.36 -6.05
N ALA A 94 9.55 -4.02 -7.29
CA ALA A 94 9.91 -2.67 -7.68
C ALA A 94 8.73 -1.67 -7.58
N TYR A 95 7.48 -2.14 -7.57
CA TYR A 95 6.27 -1.32 -7.40
C TYR A 95 5.77 -1.30 -5.96
N LEU A 96 6.20 -2.23 -5.12
CA LEU A 96 5.81 -2.27 -3.71
C LEU A 96 6.65 -1.35 -2.83
N TYR A 97 7.86 -1.02 -3.28
CA TYR A 97 8.79 -0.19 -2.55
C TYR A 97 9.33 0.93 -3.44
N ASP A 98 9.53 2.11 -2.85
CA ASP A 98 10.27 3.17 -3.49
C ASP A 98 11.78 2.85 -3.54
N VAL A 99 12.57 3.79 -4.05
CA VAL A 99 14.03 3.62 -4.18
C VAL A 99 14.77 3.62 -2.84
N GLU A 100 14.14 4.07 -1.76
CA GLU A 100 14.68 4.05 -0.39
C GLU A 100 14.22 2.83 0.41
N GLY A 101 13.36 1.99 -0.18
CA GLY A 101 12.84 0.78 0.45
C GLY A 101 11.59 1.02 1.30
N ASN A 102 10.93 2.16 1.17
CA ASN A 102 9.66 2.42 1.85
C ASN A 102 8.48 1.82 1.07
N PRO A 103 7.53 1.14 1.73
CA PRO A 103 6.32 0.64 1.09
C PRO A 103 5.49 1.74 0.43
N THR A 104 5.15 1.59 -0.85
CA THR A 104 4.33 2.53 -1.64
C THR A 104 2.84 2.12 -1.69
N MET A 105 2.53 0.92 -1.22
CA MET A 105 1.18 0.37 -1.07
C MET A 105 1.21 -0.71 0.03
N GLY A 106 0.08 -1.38 0.26
CA GLY A 106 -0.01 -2.40 1.29
C GLY A 106 0.92 -3.59 1.06
N THR A 107 1.82 -3.87 2.01
CA THR A 107 2.88 -4.88 1.85
C THR A 107 2.34 -6.32 1.75
N GLY A 108 1.14 -6.54 2.27
CA GLY A 108 0.43 -7.82 2.13
C GLY A 108 0.00 -8.13 0.69
N LEU A 109 -0.20 -7.12 -0.17
CA LEU A 109 -0.64 -7.37 -1.55
C LEU A 109 0.34 -8.27 -2.33
N ARG A 110 1.65 -8.17 -2.05
CA ARG A 110 2.64 -9.10 -2.64
C ARG A 110 2.36 -10.55 -2.30
N GLY A 111 2.07 -10.81 -1.03
CA GLY A 111 1.81 -12.16 -0.55
C GLY A 111 0.53 -12.68 -1.19
N LEU A 112 -0.51 -11.84 -1.25
CA LEU A 112 -1.76 -12.18 -1.92
C LEU A 112 -1.56 -12.52 -3.41
N PHE A 113 -0.81 -11.71 -4.15
CA PHE A 113 -0.57 -11.93 -5.58
C PHE A 113 0.28 -13.18 -5.87
N LEU A 114 1.01 -13.70 -4.88
CA LEU A 114 1.73 -14.97 -5.00
C LEU A 114 0.80 -16.13 -5.34
N TYR A 115 -0.41 -16.14 -4.79
CA TYR A 115 -1.34 -17.26 -4.92
C TYR A 115 -1.96 -17.39 -6.32
N GLY A 116 -1.79 -16.40 -7.20
CA GLY A 116 -2.18 -16.50 -8.60
C GLY A 116 -1.15 -17.26 -9.46
N VAL A 117 0.06 -17.47 -8.93
CA VAL A 117 1.18 -18.09 -9.67
C VAL A 117 1.79 -19.26 -8.90
N ASN A 118 1.02 -19.84 -7.99
CA ASN A 118 1.38 -20.95 -7.13
C ASN A 118 0.29 -22.04 -7.18
N ASP A 119 0.61 -23.23 -6.68
CA ASP A 119 -0.33 -24.34 -6.56
C ASP A 119 -1.31 -24.17 -5.39
N LEU A 120 -2.37 -24.98 -5.40
CA LEU A 120 -3.34 -25.04 -4.30
C LEU A 120 -2.69 -25.43 -2.97
N ALA A 121 -1.62 -26.25 -2.99
CA ALA A 121 -0.92 -26.62 -1.77
C ALA A 121 -0.31 -25.39 -1.07
N THR A 122 0.20 -24.42 -1.82
CA THR A 122 0.69 -23.15 -1.26
C THR A 122 -0.46 -22.33 -0.65
N VAL A 123 -1.60 -22.23 -1.34
CA VAL A 123 -2.81 -21.55 -0.85
C VAL A 123 -3.26 -22.13 0.49
N GLN A 124 -3.32 -23.47 0.58
CA GLN A 124 -3.70 -24.19 1.79
C GLN A 124 -2.64 -24.07 2.89
N HIS A 125 -1.36 -24.16 2.52
CA HIS A 125 -0.24 -24.07 3.46
C HIS A 125 -0.19 -22.72 4.18
N ASP A 126 -0.52 -21.64 3.48
CA ASP A 126 -0.56 -20.28 4.04
C ASP A 126 -1.96 -19.93 4.62
N ASN A 127 -2.90 -20.87 4.61
CA ASN A 127 -4.28 -20.69 5.06
C ASN A 127 -4.94 -19.44 4.43
N LEU A 128 -4.73 -19.23 3.12
CA LEU A 128 -5.45 -18.20 2.39
C LEU A 128 -6.93 -18.55 2.35
N ASN A 129 -7.75 -17.62 2.83
CA ASN A 129 -9.20 -17.72 2.74
C ASN A 129 -9.79 -16.34 2.47
N ALA A 130 -10.96 -16.34 1.83
CA ALA A 130 -11.76 -15.16 1.62
C ALA A 130 -13.22 -15.47 1.93
N SER A 131 -13.97 -14.45 2.35
CA SER A 131 -15.40 -14.57 2.60
C SER A 131 -16.10 -13.30 2.14
N LYS A 132 -17.34 -13.45 1.68
CA LYS A 132 -18.21 -12.34 1.29
C LYS A 132 -19.37 -12.23 2.29
N ALA A 133 -19.45 -11.10 2.97
CA ALA A 133 -20.54 -10.77 3.88
C ALA A 133 -21.83 -10.46 3.10
N ALA A 134 -22.97 -10.46 3.81
CA ALA A 134 -24.29 -10.26 3.20
C ALA A 134 -24.50 -8.86 2.61
N ASP A 135 -23.74 -7.87 3.09
CA ASP A 135 -23.72 -6.50 2.59
C ASP A 135 -22.81 -6.32 1.36
N GLY A 136 -22.11 -7.37 0.94
CA GLY A 136 -21.23 -7.36 -0.22
C GLY A 136 -19.74 -7.23 0.12
N THR A 137 -19.39 -6.85 1.36
CA THR A 137 -18.00 -6.72 1.79
C THR A 137 -17.25 -8.04 1.69
N ILE A 138 -16.06 -8.00 1.10
CA ILE A 138 -15.16 -9.14 0.98
C ILE A 138 -14.02 -8.96 2.00
N MET A 139 -13.86 -9.95 2.86
CA MET A 139 -12.67 -10.10 3.72
C MET A 139 -11.74 -11.13 3.07
N ILE A 140 -10.46 -10.79 2.95
CA ILE A 140 -9.39 -11.70 2.54
C ILE A 140 -8.40 -11.78 3.70
N GLN A 141 -7.94 -12.98 4.04
CA GLN A 141 -6.89 -13.14 5.05
C GLN A 141 -6.04 -14.37 4.78
N TYR A 142 -4.79 -14.33 5.21
CA TYR A 142 -3.84 -15.44 5.07
C TYR A 142 -2.68 -15.25 6.05
N VAL A 143 -1.83 -16.27 6.17
CA VAL A 143 -0.57 -16.24 6.92
C VAL A 143 0.57 -16.57 6.00
N HIS A 144 1.53 -15.67 5.88
CA HIS A 144 2.74 -15.91 5.11
C HIS A 144 3.97 -15.64 5.96
N ARG A 145 4.85 -16.65 6.08
CA ARG A 145 6.14 -16.57 6.79
C ARG A 145 6.02 -16.03 8.22
N GLY A 146 5.00 -16.49 8.94
CA GLY A 146 4.73 -16.13 10.34
C GLY A 146 4.10 -14.75 10.54
N THR A 147 3.62 -14.11 9.48
CA THR A 147 2.84 -12.86 9.56
C THR A 147 1.46 -13.11 8.98
N ALA A 148 0.42 -12.81 9.75
CA ALA A 148 -0.95 -12.80 9.26
C ALA A 148 -1.25 -11.46 8.58
N TYR A 149 -2.04 -11.51 7.51
CA TYR A 149 -2.54 -10.34 6.79
C TYR A 149 -4.05 -10.42 6.66
N ARG A 150 -4.72 -9.26 6.69
CA ARG A 150 -6.16 -9.15 6.43
C ARG A 150 -6.47 -7.87 5.65
N PHE A 151 -7.44 -8.00 4.75
CA PHE A 151 -7.90 -6.95 3.85
C PHE A 151 -9.43 -6.93 3.87
N PHE A 152 -10.01 -5.74 3.78
CA PHE A 152 -11.44 -5.57 3.62
C PHE A 152 -11.71 -4.65 2.44
N THR A 153 -12.73 -5.01 1.65
CA THR A 153 -13.35 -4.11 0.69
C THR A 153 -14.47 -3.30 1.35
N ASP A 154 -14.99 -2.31 0.65
CA ASP A 154 -16.33 -1.79 0.93
C ASP A 154 -17.43 -2.77 0.47
N SER A 155 -18.70 -2.35 0.58
CA SER A 155 -19.87 -3.15 0.19
C SER A 155 -19.99 -3.38 -1.31
N ASP A 156 -19.33 -2.57 -2.14
CA ASP A 156 -19.30 -2.72 -3.60
C ASP A 156 -18.13 -3.61 -4.06
N GLY A 157 -17.36 -4.15 -3.12
CA GLY A 157 -16.20 -4.99 -3.41
C GLY A 157 -14.97 -4.19 -3.80
N ILE A 158 -14.91 -2.90 -3.48
CA ILE A 158 -13.78 -2.02 -3.80
C ILE A 158 -12.76 -2.04 -2.66
N LEU A 159 -11.51 -2.29 -3.01
CA LEU A 159 -10.34 -2.08 -2.15
C LEU A 159 -9.62 -0.79 -2.61
N SER A 160 -9.86 0.31 -1.90
CA SER A 160 -9.25 1.61 -2.20
C SER A 160 -7.84 1.73 -1.62
N LEU A 161 -6.94 2.38 -2.36
CA LEU A 161 -5.59 2.74 -1.93
C LEU A 161 -5.42 4.27 -1.92
N PRO A 162 -4.54 4.83 -1.08
CA PRO A 162 -3.66 4.14 -0.12
C PRO A 162 -4.35 3.80 1.22
N ASP A 163 -5.55 4.33 1.44
CA ASP A 163 -6.26 4.32 2.73
C ASP A 163 -7.05 3.03 3.01
N GLY A 164 -6.86 1.99 2.21
CA GLY A 164 -7.55 0.71 2.36
C GLY A 164 -7.32 0.07 3.72
N SER A 165 -8.22 -0.85 4.07
CA SER A 165 -8.16 -1.58 5.35
C SER A 165 -7.11 -2.70 5.29
N PHE A 166 -5.85 -2.33 5.31
CA PHE A 166 -4.70 -3.24 5.31
C PHE A 166 -4.24 -3.50 6.74
N GLU A 167 -4.37 -4.74 7.18
CA GLU A 167 -3.99 -5.16 8.52
C GLU A 167 -2.92 -6.25 8.46
N SER A 168 -1.99 -6.21 9.42
CA SER A 168 -1.05 -7.30 9.62
C SER A 168 -0.75 -7.53 11.09
N ARG A 169 -0.34 -8.75 11.42
CA ARG A 169 0.18 -9.10 12.74
C ARG A 169 1.29 -10.13 12.64
N LYS A 170 2.38 -9.90 13.35
CA LYS A 170 3.41 -10.92 13.54
C LYS A 170 2.90 -11.95 14.54
N ILE A 171 2.82 -13.22 14.13
CA ILE A 171 2.27 -14.32 14.95
C ILE A 171 3.24 -15.50 15.09
N GLY A 172 4.46 -15.36 14.56
CA GLY A 172 5.50 -16.38 14.63
C GLY A 172 6.67 -16.11 13.68
N THR A 173 7.41 -17.15 13.34
CA THR A 173 8.53 -17.15 12.41
C THR A 173 8.12 -17.78 11.07
N PRO A 174 8.98 -17.78 10.04
CA PRO A 174 8.70 -18.52 8.82
C PRO A 174 8.48 -20.02 9.02
N ASP A 175 9.02 -20.60 10.09
CA ASP A 175 9.02 -22.05 10.33
C ASP A 175 8.02 -22.50 11.41
N ALA A 176 7.47 -21.56 12.21
CA ALA A 176 6.58 -21.89 13.32
C ALA A 176 5.66 -20.72 13.70
N ILE A 177 4.39 -21.02 13.96
CA ILE A 177 3.41 -20.08 14.52
C ILE A 177 3.32 -20.27 16.03
N GLU A 178 3.19 -19.17 16.76
CA GLU A 178 3.05 -19.19 18.21
C GLU A 178 1.77 -19.92 18.64
N ALA A 179 1.87 -20.73 19.70
CA ALA A 179 0.75 -21.52 20.22
C ALA A 179 -0.45 -20.69 20.70
N ALA A 180 -0.25 -19.38 20.92
CA ALA A 180 -1.33 -18.46 21.22
C ALA A 180 -2.29 -18.26 20.03
N PHE A 181 -1.79 -18.42 18.80
CA PHE A 181 -2.53 -18.18 17.57
C PHE A 181 -2.83 -19.44 16.77
N SER A 182 -2.04 -20.52 16.94
CA SER A 182 -2.25 -21.79 16.22
C SER A 182 -2.31 -22.98 17.17
N SER A 183 -3.25 -23.89 16.90
CA SER A 183 -3.44 -25.12 17.66
C SER A 183 -2.38 -26.19 17.39
N ASP A 184 -1.72 -26.15 16.24
CA ASP A 184 -0.72 -27.13 15.80
C ASP A 184 0.63 -26.49 15.42
N GLY A 185 0.75 -25.17 15.55
CA GLY A 185 1.95 -24.40 15.21
C GLY A 185 2.10 -24.11 13.72
N THR A 186 1.12 -24.48 12.88
CA THR A 186 1.09 -24.24 11.43
C THR A 186 0.00 -23.24 11.07
N ALA A 187 0.01 -22.72 9.84
CA ALA A 187 -1.02 -21.76 9.40
C ALA A 187 -2.41 -22.38 9.33
N SER A 188 -2.54 -23.66 8.97
CA SER A 188 -3.85 -24.34 8.91
C SER A 188 -4.53 -24.41 10.28
N GLY A 189 -3.76 -24.44 11.37
CA GLY A 189 -4.27 -24.45 12.74
C GLY A 189 -4.58 -23.07 13.32
N VAL A 190 -4.45 -21.99 12.53
CA VAL A 190 -4.59 -20.59 12.99
C VAL A 190 -6.03 -20.23 13.34
N ASP A 191 -6.15 -19.56 14.47
CA ASP A 191 -7.37 -18.95 14.99
C ASP A 191 -7.40 -17.45 14.65
N PHE A 192 -7.96 -17.15 13.47
CA PHE A 192 -8.58 -15.87 13.06
C PHE A 192 -8.87 -14.88 14.20
N ASP A 193 -9.76 -15.29 15.10
CA ASP A 193 -10.32 -14.37 16.09
C ASP A 193 -9.26 -13.95 17.11
N LYS A 194 -8.34 -14.84 17.47
CA LYS A 194 -7.22 -14.51 18.37
C LYS A 194 -6.18 -13.62 17.69
N VAL A 195 -5.91 -13.85 16.40
CA VAL A 195 -4.96 -13.04 15.63
C VAL A 195 -5.42 -11.59 15.58
N TRP A 196 -6.71 -11.33 15.42
CA TRP A 196 -7.21 -9.97 15.20
C TRP A 196 -7.72 -9.26 16.48
N ALA A 197 -7.68 -9.93 17.64
CA ALA A 197 -8.17 -9.36 18.90
C ALA A 197 -7.33 -8.19 19.46
N SER A 198 -6.05 -8.08 19.07
CA SER A 198 -5.11 -7.06 19.58
C SER A 198 -3.86 -6.94 18.70
N ASP A 199 -3.03 -5.91 18.93
CA ASP A 199 -1.73 -5.68 18.29
C ASP A 199 -1.74 -5.73 16.75
N VAL A 200 -2.86 -5.30 16.16
CA VAL A 200 -3.00 -5.19 14.71
C VAL A 200 -2.24 -3.95 14.25
N MET A 201 -1.39 -4.14 13.25
CA MET A 201 -0.64 -3.07 12.62
C MET A 201 -1.29 -2.69 11.29
N PHE A 202 -1.35 -1.39 11.01
CA PHE A 202 -1.63 -0.93 9.65
C PHE A 202 -0.52 -1.41 8.72
N ALA A 203 -0.91 -2.05 7.61
CA ALA A 203 0.00 -2.67 6.65
C ALA A 203 -0.07 -2.00 5.28
N GLY A 204 -0.54 -0.75 5.21
CA GLY A 204 -0.61 0.06 4.00
C GLY A 204 0.72 0.74 3.63
N ALA A 205 0.64 1.79 2.82
CA ALA A 205 1.82 2.55 2.42
C ALA A 205 2.50 3.27 3.59
N SER A 206 3.81 3.47 3.50
CA SER A 206 4.61 4.21 4.47
C SER A 206 4.42 5.71 4.30
N ASP A 207 4.35 6.45 5.40
CA ASP A 207 4.33 7.93 5.42
C ASP A 207 5.64 8.57 4.93
N LYS A 208 6.69 7.76 4.78
CA LYS A 208 8.00 8.17 4.24
C LYS A 208 8.19 7.80 2.78
N ALA A 209 7.23 7.11 2.17
CA ALA A 209 7.34 6.75 0.77
C ALA A 209 7.35 8.00 -0.11
N MET A 210 8.24 8.06 -1.09
CA MET A 210 8.31 9.18 -2.03
C MET A 210 7.00 9.38 -2.82
N TYR A 211 6.24 8.30 -2.99
CA TYR A 211 4.93 8.30 -3.61
C TYR A 211 4.11 7.13 -3.05
N VAL A 212 2.80 7.19 -3.25
CA VAL A 212 1.89 6.07 -3.00
C VAL A 212 1.11 5.74 -4.25
N PHE A 213 0.68 4.49 -4.34
CA PHE A 213 -0.37 4.15 -5.29
C PHE A 213 -1.73 4.55 -4.71
N ASP A 214 -2.48 5.30 -5.51
CA ASP A 214 -3.83 5.78 -5.22
C ASP A 214 -4.78 5.26 -6.31
N GLY A 215 -5.98 4.83 -5.91
CA GLY A 215 -7.00 4.30 -6.79
C GLY A 215 -7.71 3.09 -6.23
N ASP A 216 -8.61 2.53 -7.03
CA ASP A 216 -9.53 1.48 -6.62
C ASP A 216 -9.22 0.16 -7.32
N LEU A 217 -9.15 -0.92 -6.52
CA LEU A 217 -9.10 -2.28 -7.02
C LEU A 217 -10.47 -2.94 -6.80
N GLN A 218 -11.09 -3.40 -7.88
CA GLN A 218 -12.28 -4.24 -7.81
C GLN A 218 -11.88 -5.65 -7.38
N VAL A 219 -12.43 -6.08 -6.25
CA VAL A 219 -12.32 -7.44 -5.74
C VAL A 219 -13.62 -8.18 -5.99
N THR A 220 -13.54 -9.42 -6.44
CA THR A 220 -14.68 -10.33 -6.53
C THR A 220 -14.36 -11.68 -5.88
N LEU A 221 -15.39 -12.31 -5.33
CA LEU A 221 -15.31 -13.66 -4.78
C LEU A 221 -16.54 -14.45 -5.26
N GLU A 222 -16.35 -15.33 -6.23
CA GLU A 222 -17.42 -16.09 -6.87
C GLU A 222 -16.97 -17.53 -7.13
N ASN A 223 -17.72 -18.52 -6.64
CA ASN A 223 -17.41 -19.95 -6.82
C ASN A 223 -15.95 -20.30 -6.46
N ASP A 224 -15.48 -19.83 -5.30
CA ASP A 224 -14.10 -19.99 -4.81
C ASP A 224 -13.01 -19.28 -5.64
N ILE A 225 -13.39 -18.52 -6.66
CA ILE A 225 -12.47 -17.66 -7.42
C ILE A 225 -12.38 -16.29 -6.74
N LEU A 226 -11.20 -15.95 -6.25
CA LEU A 226 -10.85 -14.62 -5.79
C LEU A 226 -10.14 -13.88 -6.93
N ALA A 227 -10.72 -12.77 -7.39
CA ALA A 227 -10.10 -11.92 -8.42
C ALA A 227 -9.94 -10.48 -7.93
N ILE A 228 -8.88 -9.82 -8.38
CA ILE A 228 -8.55 -8.42 -8.04
C ILE A 228 -8.07 -7.72 -9.30
N ASN A 229 -8.78 -6.68 -9.70
CA ASN A 229 -8.54 -5.96 -10.95
C ASN A 229 -8.61 -4.47 -10.74
N GLY A 230 -7.71 -3.71 -11.33
CA GLY A 230 -7.83 -2.26 -11.26
C GLY A 230 -6.65 -1.49 -11.82
N VAL A 231 -6.77 -0.18 -11.71
CA VAL A 231 -5.80 0.79 -12.21
C VAL A 231 -5.45 1.73 -11.07
N LEU A 232 -4.16 1.92 -10.86
CA LEU A 232 -3.60 2.76 -9.81
C LEU A 232 -2.72 3.83 -10.44
N THR A 233 -2.74 5.00 -9.81
CA THR A 233 -1.93 6.16 -10.12
C THR A 233 -0.86 6.33 -9.06
N ALA A 234 0.37 6.68 -9.43
CA ALA A 234 1.36 7.09 -8.43
C ALA A 234 1.20 8.57 -8.09
N VAL A 235 1.16 8.83 -6.79
CA VAL A 235 0.85 10.15 -6.24
C VAL A 235 1.92 10.51 -5.22
N GLU A 236 2.54 11.68 -5.38
CA GLU A 236 3.58 12.17 -4.46
C GLU A 236 2.99 12.43 -3.07
N GLN A 237 3.72 12.02 -2.02
CA GLN A 237 3.30 12.26 -0.62
C GLN A 237 3.72 13.63 -0.10
#